data_AF-G0QYP1-F1
#
_entry.id   AF-G0QYP1-F1
#
_cell.length_a   1.000
_cell.length_b   1.000
_cell.length_c   1.000
_cell.angle_alpha   90.00
_cell.angle_beta   90.00
_cell.angle_gamma   90.00
#
_symmetry.space_group_name_H-M   'P 1'
#
loop_
_entity.id
_entity.type
_entity.pdbx_description
1 polymer ?
#
loop_
_entity_poly.entity_id
_entity_poly.type
_entity_poly.pdbx_seq_one_letter_code
_entity_poly.pdbx_strand_id
1 'polypeptide(L)'
;MNYKTAQNVGVFPKNDPFLVSEVCQYLNLDENQIWVWEGELEDKIKLPFPSNISTREILETFCDFQGQVMKKTLKDLAKIYRKQHQQNENLSQKIEFLADSNFKLPENRKNNVIMVGAGTGVAPFIGFCQEKECLQDQFGKFTLFFGCRKADSDFIFKNQINEFINKGVLDKFYAAFSRDQEFQIQIMFIYFFICIQKNKIYVQDKILENQDIVYEDIFQNNAVIYICGSTYMGNAVINILKKIISNKQQINDQEAQQKIKQLESSSKIIKELW
;
A
#
# COMPACT_ATOMS: atom_id res chain seq x y z
N MET A 1 20.65 4.83 11.96
CA MET A 1 19.51 5.41 11.22
C MET A 1 18.35 5.48 12.18
N ASN A 2 17.74 6.64 12.40
CA ASN A 2 16.57 6.78 13.27
C ASN A 2 15.32 6.67 12.40
N TYR A 3 14.34 5.87 12.81
CA TYR A 3 13.04 5.77 12.13
C TYR A 3 11.90 5.92 13.14
N LYS A 4 10.74 6.34 12.65
CA LYS A 4 9.47 6.29 13.36
C LYS A 4 8.64 5.14 12.79
N THR A 5 7.83 4.52 13.64
CA THR A 5 6.94 3.44 13.23
C THR A 5 6.07 3.83 12.05
N ALA A 6 5.89 2.88 11.13
CA ALA A 6 5.16 3.05 9.87
C ALA A 6 5.76 4.08 8.89
N GLN A 7 7.01 4.52 9.10
CA GLN A 7 7.76 5.15 8.00
C GLN A 7 8.11 4.14 6.91
N ASN A 8 8.11 4.64 5.68
CA ASN A 8 8.47 3.84 4.51
C ASN A 8 9.99 3.65 4.44
N VAL A 9 10.40 2.42 4.12
CA VAL A 9 11.79 2.09 3.80
C VAL A 9 11.92 2.01 2.28
N GLY A 10 12.75 2.89 1.72
CA GLY A 10 13.17 2.78 0.33
C GLY A 10 14.25 1.72 0.21
N VAL A 11 14.02 0.71 -0.64
CA VAL A 11 15.02 -0.29 -1.01
C VAL A 11 15.35 -0.05 -2.48
N PHE A 12 16.64 0.00 -2.82
CA PHE A 12 17.10 0.00 -4.21
C PHE A 12 17.33 -1.45 -4.64
N PRO A 13 16.38 -2.08 -5.37
CA PRO A 13 16.56 -3.43 -5.85
C PRO A 13 17.63 -3.48 -6.93
N LYS A 14 18.18 -4.67 -7.16
CA LYS A 14 18.97 -4.97 -8.34
C LYS A 14 18.21 -5.95 -9.23
N ASN A 15 18.37 -5.79 -10.54
CA ASN A 15 17.92 -6.80 -11.49
C ASN A 15 18.67 -8.10 -11.27
N ASP A 16 18.04 -9.20 -11.68
CA ASP A 16 18.65 -10.51 -11.65
C ASP A 16 19.93 -10.53 -12.52
N PRO A 17 21.09 -10.96 -12.00
CA PRO A 17 22.34 -10.93 -12.76
C PRO A 17 22.33 -11.79 -14.03
N PHE A 18 21.58 -12.89 -14.04
CA PHE A 18 21.45 -13.75 -15.23
C PHE A 18 20.67 -13.03 -16.33
N LEU A 19 19.57 -12.38 -15.97
CA LEU A 19 18.81 -11.54 -16.91
C LEU A 19 19.67 -10.40 -17.48
N VAL A 20 20.52 -9.77 -16.66
CA VAL A 20 21.46 -8.74 -17.13
C VAL A 20 22.44 -9.30 -18.15
N SER A 21 23.01 -10.48 -17.89
CA SER A 21 23.89 -11.15 -18.86
C SER A 21 23.18 -11.52 -20.17
N GLU A 22 21.94 -12.00 -20.12
CA GLU A 22 21.14 -12.27 -21.32
C GLU A 22 20.88 -11.00 -22.14
N VAL A 23 20.56 -9.88 -21.48
CA VAL A 23 20.35 -8.59 -22.15
C VAL A 23 21.64 -8.11 -22.82
N CYS A 24 22.78 -8.20 -22.14
CA CYS A 24 24.08 -7.84 -22.71
C CYS A 24 24.41 -8.70 -23.93
N GLN A 25 24.19 -10.01 -23.85
CA GLN A 25 24.39 -10.91 -24.99
C GLN A 25 23.46 -10.55 -26.17
N TYR A 26 22.18 -10.30 -25.91
CA TYR A 26 21.21 -9.99 -26.95
C TYR A 26 21.50 -8.66 -27.66
N LEU A 27 22.00 -7.67 -26.92
CA LEU A 27 22.35 -6.34 -27.42
C LEU A 27 23.82 -6.21 -27.85
N ASN A 28 24.61 -7.30 -27.79
CA ASN A 28 26.05 -7.31 -28.04
C ASN A 28 26.82 -6.23 -27.24
N LEU A 29 26.49 -6.10 -25.95
CA LEU A 29 27.16 -5.17 -25.04
C LEU A 29 28.25 -5.90 -24.25
N ASP A 30 29.40 -5.25 -24.04
CA ASP A 30 30.39 -5.69 -23.06
C ASP A 30 29.96 -5.27 -21.66
N GLU A 31 29.71 -6.27 -20.81
CA GLU A 31 29.31 -6.09 -19.42
C GLU A 31 30.31 -5.28 -18.58
N ASN A 32 31.60 -5.42 -18.90
CA ASN A 32 32.69 -4.79 -18.15
C ASN A 32 33.12 -3.44 -18.73
N GLN A 33 32.52 -3.02 -19.85
CA GLN A 33 32.79 -1.71 -20.42
C GLN A 33 32.45 -0.62 -19.41
N ILE A 34 33.42 0.26 -19.16
CA ILE A 34 33.28 1.41 -18.26
C ILE A 34 32.81 2.63 -19.04
N TRP A 35 31.79 3.30 -18.52
CA TRP A 35 31.22 4.51 -19.09
C TRP A 35 31.59 5.71 -18.23
N VAL A 36 32.10 6.75 -18.87
CA VAL A 36 32.47 8.02 -18.24
C VAL A 36 31.78 9.16 -18.99
N TRP A 37 31.13 10.06 -18.28
CA TRP A 37 30.53 11.25 -18.87
C TRP A 37 31.61 12.27 -19.25
N GLU A 38 31.60 12.75 -20.49
CA GLU A 38 32.53 13.78 -20.98
C GLU A 38 31.85 15.16 -21.03
N GLY A 39 32.55 16.21 -20.57
CA GLY A 39 32.11 17.61 -20.62
C GLY A 39 31.95 18.29 -19.26
N GLU A 40 31.84 19.63 -19.26
CA GLU A 40 31.47 20.39 -18.07
C GLU A 40 29.99 20.16 -17.77
N LEU A 41 29.70 19.45 -16.68
CA LEU A 41 28.33 19.30 -16.19
C LEU A 41 27.88 20.65 -15.64
N GLU A 42 26.99 21.34 -16.35
CA GLU A 42 26.28 22.47 -15.76
C GLU A 42 25.58 21.99 -14.47
N ASP A 43 25.69 22.75 -13.38
CA ASP A 43 25.21 22.41 -12.02
C ASP A 43 23.73 21.95 -11.94
N LYS A 44 22.95 22.13 -13.01
CA LYS A 44 21.52 21.79 -13.10
C LYS A 44 21.23 20.45 -13.78
N ILE A 45 22.21 19.80 -14.43
CA ILE A 45 21.99 18.55 -15.17
C ILE A 45 22.14 17.35 -14.22
N LYS A 46 21.01 16.70 -13.86
CA LYS A 46 21.05 15.40 -13.18
C LYS A 46 21.34 14.30 -14.20
N LEU A 47 22.45 13.61 -14.03
CA LEU A 47 22.80 12.43 -14.81
C LEU A 47 21.83 11.27 -14.55
N PRO A 48 21.54 10.41 -15.56
CA PRO A 48 20.66 9.26 -15.40
C PRO A 48 21.26 8.17 -14.48
N PHE A 49 22.59 8.10 -14.41
CA PHE A 49 23.36 7.23 -13.53
C PHE A 49 24.75 7.86 -13.26
N PRO A 50 25.46 7.43 -12.20
CA PRO A 50 26.80 7.92 -11.87
C PRO A 50 27.81 7.79 -13.03
N SER A 51 28.86 8.63 -13.03
CA SER A 51 30.00 8.47 -13.95
C SER A 51 30.94 7.36 -13.47
N ASN A 52 31.80 6.87 -14.37
CA ASN A 52 32.80 5.82 -14.10
C ASN A 52 32.14 4.55 -13.56
N ILE A 53 31.22 4.01 -14.35
CA ILE A 53 30.35 2.89 -13.99
C ILE A 53 30.34 1.84 -15.11
N SER A 54 30.24 0.55 -14.76
CA SER A 54 30.20 -0.53 -15.75
C SER A 54 28.83 -0.68 -16.40
N THR A 55 28.78 -1.22 -17.64
CA THR A 55 27.52 -1.61 -18.29
C THR A 55 26.67 -2.50 -17.39
N ARG A 56 27.30 -3.50 -16.74
CA ARG A 56 26.62 -4.40 -15.81
C ARG A 56 25.97 -3.63 -14.65
N GLU A 57 26.69 -2.71 -14.01
CA GLU A 57 26.17 -1.98 -12.85
C GLU A 57 25.04 -1.00 -13.23
N ILE A 58 25.13 -0.38 -14.42
CA ILE A 58 24.03 0.40 -15.00
C ILE A 58 22.77 -0.47 -15.12
N LEU A 59 22.89 -1.61 -15.78
CA LEU A 59 21.75 -2.50 -16.06
C LEU A 59 21.21 -3.18 -14.80
N GLU A 60 22.07 -3.52 -13.83
CA GLU A 60 21.65 -4.12 -12.56
C GLU A 60 20.89 -3.12 -11.68
N THR A 61 21.31 -1.85 -11.62
CA THR A 61 20.88 -0.95 -10.54
C THR A 61 20.04 0.24 -11.01
N PHE A 62 20.23 0.69 -12.25
CA PHE A 62 19.65 1.95 -12.74
C PHE A 62 18.64 1.76 -13.89
N CYS A 63 18.45 0.54 -14.37
CA CYS A 63 17.47 0.21 -15.40
C CYS A 63 16.31 -0.61 -14.83
N ASP A 64 15.09 -0.31 -15.25
CA ASP A 64 13.90 -1.10 -14.94
C ASP A 64 13.60 -2.08 -16.07
N PHE A 65 13.71 -3.39 -15.81
CA PHE A 65 13.39 -4.46 -16.75
C PHE A 65 11.97 -5.01 -16.60
N GLN A 66 11.29 -4.72 -15.50
CA GLN A 66 9.99 -5.32 -15.16
C GLN A 66 8.82 -4.37 -15.37
N GLY A 67 9.10 -3.06 -15.36
CA GLY A 67 8.12 -2.02 -15.62
C GLY A 67 7.53 -2.09 -17.03
N GLN A 68 6.30 -1.60 -17.17
CA GLN A 68 5.68 -1.48 -18.49
C GLN A 68 6.47 -0.49 -19.35
N VAL A 69 6.88 -0.93 -20.54
CA VAL A 69 7.58 -0.06 -21.48
C VAL A 69 6.64 1.08 -21.91
N MET A 70 7.00 2.30 -21.53
CA MET A 70 6.20 3.49 -21.84
C MET A 70 6.10 3.70 -23.36
N LYS A 71 4.96 4.22 -23.82
CA LYS A 71 4.74 4.58 -25.24
C LYS A 71 5.82 5.51 -25.80
N LYS A 72 6.37 6.40 -24.96
CA LYS A 72 7.50 7.28 -25.32
C LYS A 72 8.77 6.47 -25.60
N THR A 73 9.15 5.58 -24.69
CA THR A 73 10.29 4.66 -24.85
C THR A 73 10.16 3.83 -26.12
N LEU A 74 8.98 3.27 -26.41
CA LEU A 74 8.73 2.54 -27.65
C LEU A 74 8.90 3.44 -28.90
N LYS A 75 8.43 4.69 -28.85
CA LYS A 75 8.66 5.66 -29.94
C LYS A 75 10.15 5.96 -30.11
N ASP A 76 10.89 6.12 -29.02
CA ASP A 76 12.32 6.43 -29.06
C ASP A 76 13.15 5.23 -29.52
N LEU A 77 12.83 4.01 -29.10
CA LEU A 77 13.39 2.78 -29.67
C LEU A 77 13.05 2.62 -31.15
N ALA A 78 11.81 2.91 -31.55
CA ALA A 78 11.43 2.92 -32.97
C ALA A 78 12.18 4.00 -33.75
N LYS A 79 12.50 5.14 -33.14
CA LYS A 79 13.40 6.14 -33.73
C LYS A 79 14.83 5.62 -33.81
N ILE A 80 15.35 4.95 -32.78
CA ILE A 80 16.70 4.37 -32.78
C ILE A 80 16.82 3.29 -33.86
N TYR A 81 15.84 2.40 -33.98
CA TYR A 81 15.78 1.39 -35.04
C TYR A 81 15.73 2.05 -36.43
N ARG A 82 14.93 3.11 -36.59
CA ARG A 82 14.92 3.94 -37.80
C ARG A 82 16.22 4.75 -37.97
N LYS A 83 16.94 5.06 -36.89
CA LYS A 83 18.18 5.89 -36.86
C LYS A 83 19.47 5.10 -37.05
N GLN A 84 19.50 3.83 -36.66
CA GLN A 84 20.46 2.85 -37.18
C GLN A 84 20.33 2.74 -38.71
N HIS A 85 19.22 3.25 -39.27
CA HIS A 85 18.99 3.54 -40.68
C HIS A 85 18.99 5.03 -41.08
N GLN A 86 19.33 6.00 -40.19
CA GLN A 86 19.69 7.42 -40.46
C GLN A 86 19.80 8.25 -39.16
N GLN A 87 20.99 8.79 -38.85
CA GLN A 87 21.45 9.37 -37.58
C GLN A 87 20.58 10.43 -36.83
N ASN A 88 20.85 10.49 -35.51
CA ASN A 88 21.02 11.64 -34.60
C ASN A 88 19.90 12.26 -33.73
N GLU A 89 20.20 12.27 -32.40
CA GLU A 89 19.80 13.18 -31.30
C GLU A 89 18.93 12.70 -30.10
N ASN A 90 19.32 13.27 -28.95
CA ASN A 90 19.18 12.90 -27.52
C ASN A 90 17.98 13.55 -26.81
N LEU A 91 17.53 12.96 -25.69
CA LEU A 91 16.54 13.52 -24.76
C LEU A 91 16.78 13.01 -23.32
N SER A 92 16.83 13.92 -22.35
CA SER A 92 17.04 13.66 -20.91
C SER A 92 15.84 14.08 -20.06
N GLN A 93 15.52 13.34 -18.98
CA GLN A 93 14.61 13.78 -17.90
C GLN A 93 14.90 13.08 -16.55
N LYS A 94 14.44 13.75 -15.46
CA LYS A 94 14.88 13.73 -14.05
C LYS A 94 13.89 12.99 -13.13
N ILE A 95 14.37 12.39 -12.02
CA ILE A 95 13.55 11.77 -10.94
C ILE A 95 14.04 12.22 -9.54
N GLU A 96 13.15 12.22 -8.54
CA GLU A 96 13.36 12.55 -7.11
C GLU A 96 12.82 11.43 -6.18
N PHE A 97 13.33 11.38 -4.94
CA PHE A 97 13.03 10.35 -3.93
C PHE A 97 12.86 10.88 -2.50
N LEU A 98 12.21 10.01 -1.70
CA LEU A 98 11.83 10.05 -0.27
C LEU A 98 10.72 11.03 0.10
N ALA A 99 9.53 10.47 0.32
CA ALA A 99 8.36 11.18 0.83
C ALA A 99 8.20 10.89 2.33
N ASP A 100 8.15 11.95 3.13
CA ASP A 100 7.68 11.86 4.51
C ASP A 100 6.24 11.31 4.53
N SER A 101 6.01 10.23 5.30
CA SER A 101 4.66 9.74 5.57
C SER A 101 4.10 10.38 6.85
N ASN A 102 2.86 10.85 6.75
CA ASN A 102 2.04 11.29 7.89
C ASN A 102 1.30 10.11 8.55
N PHE A 103 1.57 8.87 8.12
CA PHE A 103 0.98 7.66 8.67
C PHE A 103 1.68 7.24 9.98
N LYS A 104 1.45 8.03 11.04
CA LYS A 104 2.05 7.82 12.38
C LYS A 104 0.95 7.77 13.42
N LEU A 105 1.19 7.12 14.56
CA LEU A 105 0.26 7.10 15.70
C LEU A 105 -0.13 8.53 16.12
N PRO A 106 -1.33 8.73 16.70
CA PRO A 106 -1.78 10.05 17.12
C PRO A 106 -0.85 10.63 18.18
N GLU A 107 -0.60 11.94 18.14
CA GLU A 107 0.23 12.62 19.15
C GLU A 107 -0.32 12.40 20.56
N ASN A 108 -1.65 12.50 20.72
CA ASN A 108 -2.32 12.08 21.94
C ASN A 108 -2.54 10.57 21.95
N ARG A 109 -1.63 9.86 22.65
CA ARG A 109 -1.63 8.40 22.80
C ARG A 109 -2.91 7.84 23.45
N LYS A 110 -3.69 8.65 24.17
CA LYS A 110 -4.98 8.23 24.77
C LYS A 110 -6.11 8.11 23.76
N ASN A 111 -5.95 8.63 22.55
CA ASN A 111 -6.94 8.46 21.50
C ASN A 111 -7.05 6.98 21.11
N ASN A 112 -8.28 6.50 20.93
CA ASN A 112 -8.50 5.18 20.34
C ASN A 112 -7.97 5.15 18.89
N VAL A 113 -7.55 3.97 18.44
CA VAL A 113 -6.99 3.76 17.11
C VAL A 113 -7.76 2.64 16.44
N ILE A 114 -8.34 2.92 15.28
CA ILE A 114 -8.97 1.92 14.41
C ILE A 114 -8.06 1.71 13.21
N MET A 115 -7.59 0.49 13.01
CA MET A 115 -6.69 0.10 11.94
C MET A 115 -7.45 -0.78 10.96
N VAL A 116 -7.38 -0.45 9.67
CA VAL A 116 -8.05 -1.20 8.59
C VAL A 116 -7.02 -1.57 7.54
N GLY A 117 -6.68 -2.85 7.45
CA GLY A 117 -5.64 -3.35 6.57
C GLY A 117 -6.02 -4.65 5.87
N ALA A 118 -5.76 -4.75 4.58
CA ALA A 118 -5.97 -5.99 3.83
C ALA A 118 -4.66 -6.46 3.20
N GLY A 119 -4.37 -7.77 3.31
CA GLY A 119 -3.10 -8.35 2.87
C GLY A 119 -1.91 -7.62 3.50
N THR A 120 -0.94 -7.24 2.67
CA THR A 120 0.27 -6.50 3.11
C THR A 120 -0.02 -5.13 3.72
N GLY A 121 -1.23 -4.59 3.54
CA GLY A 121 -1.69 -3.37 4.21
C GLY A 121 -1.74 -3.45 5.75
N VAL A 122 -1.56 -4.64 6.35
CA VAL A 122 -1.44 -4.79 7.81
C VAL A 122 -0.06 -4.38 8.35
N ALA A 123 0.97 -4.31 7.49
CA ALA A 123 2.35 -4.09 7.90
C ALA A 123 2.57 -2.89 8.86
N PRO A 124 2.07 -1.66 8.58
CA PRO A 124 2.26 -0.55 9.50
C PRO A 124 1.56 -0.75 10.86
N PHE A 125 0.47 -1.54 10.89
CA PHE A 125 -0.30 -1.80 12.11
C PHE A 125 0.38 -2.80 13.05
N ILE A 126 1.18 -3.73 12.49
CA ILE A 126 2.08 -4.55 13.30
C ILE A 126 3.08 -3.64 14.01
N GLY A 127 3.65 -2.65 13.30
CA GLY A 127 4.50 -1.63 13.90
C GLY A 127 3.81 -0.85 15.01
N PHE A 128 2.57 -0.38 14.79
CA PHE A 128 1.80 0.34 15.82
C PHE A 128 1.59 -0.51 17.08
N CYS A 129 1.27 -1.80 16.93
CA CYS A 129 1.11 -2.71 18.06
C CYS A 129 2.43 -2.92 18.81
N GLN A 130 3.55 -3.10 18.10
CA GLN A 130 4.89 -3.22 18.69
C GLN A 130 5.27 -1.96 19.47
N GLU A 131 4.97 -0.77 18.93
CA GLU A 131 5.23 0.50 19.62
C GLU A 131 4.40 0.62 20.91
N LYS A 132 3.10 0.28 20.85
CA LYS A 132 2.22 0.26 22.04
C LYS A 132 2.73 -0.72 23.11
N GLU A 133 3.12 -1.93 22.69
CA GLU A 133 3.66 -2.96 23.58
C GLU A 133 4.97 -2.54 24.26
N CYS A 134 5.89 -1.93 23.48
CA CYS A 134 7.21 -1.52 23.96
C CYS A 134 7.14 -0.36 24.94
N LEU A 135 6.31 0.65 24.65
CA LEU A 135 6.26 1.88 25.44
C LEU A 135 5.58 1.71 26.81
N GLN A 136 4.75 0.67 26.99
CA GLN A 136 4.01 0.39 28.25
C GLN A 136 3.24 1.59 28.83
N ASP A 137 2.96 2.60 28.00
CA ASP A 137 2.20 3.80 28.37
C ASP A 137 0.70 3.53 28.37
N GLN A 138 -0.07 4.44 28.97
CA GLN A 138 -1.52 4.46 28.82
C GLN A 138 -1.91 4.90 27.39
N PHE A 139 -2.01 3.93 26.49
CA PHE A 139 -2.61 4.10 25.18
C PHE A 139 -4.13 3.96 25.23
N GLY A 140 -4.80 4.59 24.27
CA GLY A 140 -6.19 4.30 23.94
C GLY A 140 -6.36 2.89 23.38
N LYS A 141 -7.62 2.53 23.11
CA LYS A 141 -7.98 1.20 22.61
C LYS A 141 -7.55 1.03 21.16
N PHE A 142 -6.97 -0.12 20.83
CA PHE A 142 -6.58 -0.47 19.47
C PHE A 142 -7.55 -1.52 18.91
N THR A 143 -8.23 -1.18 17.82
CA THR A 143 -9.12 -2.08 17.08
C THR A 143 -8.52 -2.34 15.70
N LEU A 144 -8.36 -3.60 15.31
CA LEU A 144 -7.85 -3.99 13.99
C LEU A 144 -8.91 -4.74 13.16
N PHE A 145 -9.22 -4.22 11.98
CA PHE A 145 -9.95 -4.90 10.92
C PHE A 145 -8.96 -5.40 9.87
N PHE A 146 -8.79 -6.72 9.78
CA PHE A 146 -7.86 -7.38 8.87
C PHE A 146 -8.59 -8.18 7.79
N GLY A 147 -8.11 -8.13 6.55
CA GLY A 147 -8.65 -8.91 5.44
C GLY A 147 -7.61 -9.73 4.69
N CYS A 148 -7.91 -10.99 4.39
CA CYS A 148 -7.13 -11.82 3.48
C CYS A 148 -8.04 -12.78 2.68
N ARG A 149 -7.48 -13.70 1.90
CA ARG A 149 -8.27 -14.67 1.12
C ARG A 149 -8.72 -15.83 2.01
N LYS A 150 -7.79 -16.48 2.71
CA LYS A 150 -8.04 -17.67 3.52
C LYS A 150 -7.26 -17.66 4.83
N ALA A 151 -7.90 -18.03 5.93
CA ALA A 151 -7.30 -18.04 7.26
C ALA A 151 -6.04 -18.93 7.37
N ASP A 152 -5.96 -19.97 6.55
CA ASP A 152 -4.92 -21.00 6.64
C ASP A 152 -3.76 -20.80 5.65
N SER A 153 -3.89 -19.91 4.66
CA SER A 153 -2.85 -19.75 3.63
C SER A 153 -2.26 -18.35 3.55
N ASP A 154 -3.02 -17.29 3.82
CA ASP A 154 -2.55 -15.91 3.62
C ASP A 154 -2.88 -14.96 4.78
N PHE A 155 -3.19 -15.52 5.95
CA PHE A 155 -3.24 -14.77 7.20
C PHE A 155 -1.83 -14.47 7.71
N ILE A 156 -1.19 -13.49 7.08
CA ILE A 156 0.14 -13.00 7.49
C ILE A 156 0.09 -12.44 8.92
N PHE A 157 1.17 -12.67 9.67
CA PHE A 157 1.31 -12.26 11.07
C PHE A 157 0.27 -12.83 12.05
N LYS A 158 -0.45 -13.91 11.70
CA LYS A 158 -1.44 -14.58 12.55
C LYS A 158 -0.96 -14.80 14.00
N ASN A 159 0.23 -15.37 14.18
CA ASN A 159 0.77 -15.65 15.51
C ASN A 159 1.03 -14.36 16.31
N GLN A 160 1.63 -13.35 15.67
CA GLN A 160 1.92 -12.06 16.32
C GLN A 160 0.63 -11.32 16.69
N ILE A 161 -0.38 -11.32 15.81
CA ILE A 161 -1.69 -10.73 16.10
C ILE A 161 -2.35 -11.42 17.29
N ASN A 162 -2.30 -12.76 17.35
CA ASN A 162 -2.82 -13.52 18.49
C ASN A 162 -2.07 -13.19 19.79
N GLU A 163 -0.74 -13.02 19.74
CA GLU A 163 0.03 -12.56 20.89
C GLU A 163 -0.40 -11.16 21.35
N PHE A 164 -0.61 -10.21 20.43
CA PHE A 164 -1.09 -8.88 20.78
C PHE A 164 -2.49 -8.90 21.41
N ILE A 165 -3.38 -9.79 20.95
CA ILE A 165 -4.69 -9.99 21.59
C ILE A 165 -4.50 -10.54 23.01
N ASN A 166 -3.70 -11.59 23.17
CA ASN A 166 -3.47 -12.23 24.47
C ASN A 166 -2.83 -11.29 25.50
N LYS A 167 -1.95 -10.39 25.04
CA LYS A 167 -1.31 -9.38 25.89
C LYS A 167 -2.15 -8.12 26.11
N GLY A 168 -3.34 -8.03 25.50
CA GLY A 168 -4.21 -6.85 25.58
C GLY A 168 -3.69 -5.62 24.83
N VAL A 169 -2.73 -5.79 23.92
CA VAL A 169 -2.25 -4.72 23.04
C VAL A 169 -3.33 -4.36 22.00
N LEU A 170 -3.95 -5.39 21.41
CA LEU A 170 -5.14 -5.26 20.57
C LEU A 170 -6.38 -5.54 21.40
N ASP A 171 -7.20 -4.51 21.60
CA ASP A 171 -8.46 -4.58 22.35
C ASP A 171 -9.54 -5.35 21.57
N LYS A 172 -9.56 -5.17 20.24
CA LYS A 172 -10.52 -5.82 19.34
C LYS A 172 -9.84 -6.21 18.03
N PHE A 173 -10.19 -7.38 17.53
CA PHE A 173 -9.70 -7.89 16.26
C PHE A 173 -10.86 -8.49 15.45
N TYR A 174 -10.98 -8.08 14.19
CA TYR A 174 -11.98 -8.56 13.25
C TYR A 174 -11.30 -9.01 11.96
N ALA A 175 -11.45 -10.29 11.62
CA ALA A 175 -10.91 -10.85 10.39
C ALA A 175 -12.00 -11.03 9.32
N ALA A 176 -11.64 -10.73 8.07
CA ALA A 176 -12.45 -10.96 6.89
C ALA A 176 -11.72 -11.90 5.92
N PHE A 177 -12.29 -13.09 5.69
CA PHE A 177 -11.73 -14.09 4.80
C PHE A 177 -12.57 -14.18 3.52
N SER A 178 -12.06 -13.58 2.45
CA SER A 178 -12.83 -13.42 1.21
C SER A 178 -13.05 -14.72 0.42
N ARG A 179 -12.34 -15.82 0.74
CA ARG A 179 -12.37 -17.10 0.03
C ARG A 179 -12.47 -18.35 0.92
N ASP A 180 -12.72 -18.21 2.23
CA ASP A 180 -12.87 -19.38 3.13
C ASP A 180 -14.22 -20.11 2.97
N GLN A 181 -15.21 -19.46 2.32
CA GLN A 181 -16.56 -20.01 2.14
C GLN A 181 -16.70 -20.95 0.93
N GLU A 182 -15.63 -21.60 0.46
CA GLU A 182 -15.72 -22.53 -0.68
C GLU A 182 -16.59 -23.77 -0.39
N PHE A 183 -17.04 -24.00 0.86
CA PHE A 183 -17.78 -25.20 1.29
C PHE A 183 -19.06 -24.97 2.14
N GLN A 184 -19.80 -23.88 1.97
CA GLN A 184 -21.15 -23.77 2.56
C GLN A 184 -22.24 -23.88 1.48
N ILE A 185 -22.80 -25.08 1.32
CA ILE A 185 -24.00 -25.33 0.55
C ILE A 185 -25.19 -24.90 1.43
N GLN A 186 -25.79 -23.74 1.15
CA GLN A 186 -27.14 -23.46 1.62
C GLN A 186 -28.13 -23.90 0.54
N ILE A 187 -28.85 -24.98 0.81
CA ILE A 187 -30.02 -25.39 0.03
C ILE A 187 -31.11 -24.36 0.32
N MET A 188 -31.40 -23.48 -0.64
CA MET A 188 -32.63 -22.68 -0.64
C MET A 188 -33.54 -23.25 -1.71
N PHE A 189 -34.53 -24.04 -1.27
CA PHE A 189 -35.55 -24.59 -2.15
C PHE A 189 -36.45 -23.47 -2.70
N ILE A 190 -36.82 -23.60 -3.97
CA ILE A 190 -37.85 -22.85 -4.71
C ILE A 190 -37.39 -21.50 -5.31
N TYR A 191 -36.60 -21.57 -6.38
CA TYR A 191 -36.91 -21.11 -7.74
C TYR A 191 -35.62 -21.15 -8.56
N PHE A 192 -35.70 -21.78 -9.73
CA PHE A 192 -34.59 -22.18 -10.60
C PHE A 192 -33.85 -20.98 -11.21
N PHE A 193 -32.92 -20.40 -10.45
CA PHE A 193 -31.82 -19.60 -10.96
C PHE A 193 -30.61 -19.89 -10.07
N ILE A 194 -29.65 -20.68 -10.56
CA ILE A 194 -28.40 -20.95 -9.85
C ILE A 194 -27.55 -19.67 -9.92
N CYS A 195 -27.83 -18.72 -9.03
CA CYS A 195 -26.89 -17.66 -8.67
C CYS A 195 -26.04 -18.18 -7.52
N ILE A 196 -24.89 -18.80 -7.81
CA ILE A 196 -23.84 -19.00 -6.80
C ILE A 196 -23.21 -17.62 -6.52
N GLN A 197 -23.91 -16.75 -5.79
CA GLN A 197 -23.30 -15.56 -5.19
C GLN A 197 -22.57 -16.03 -3.93
N LYS A 198 -21.32 -16.46 -4.11
CA LYS A 198 -20.37 -16.64 -2.99
C LYS A 198 -20.27 -15.29 -2.26
N ASN A 199 -20.78 -15.19 -1.03
CA ASN A 199 -20.70 -13.95 -0.26
C ASN A 199 -19.27 -13.73 0.25
N LYS A 200 -18.41 -13.23 -0.63
CA LYS A 200 -17.04 -12.81 -0.25
C LYS A 200 -17.15 -11.79 0.88
N ILE A 201 -16.60 -12.12 2.05
CA ILE A 201 -16.52 -11.21 3.18
C ILE A 201 -15.23 -10.41 3.08
N TYR A 202 -15.34 -9.10 3.11
CA TYR A 202 -14.23 -8.16 3.13
C TYR A 202 -14.24 -7.30 4.40
N VAL A 203 -13.18 -6.51 4.58
CA VAL A 203 -13.03 -5.65 5.76
C VAL A 203 -14.14 -4.63 5.91
N GLN A 204 -14.66 -4.08 4.80
CA GLN A 204 -15.76 -3.13 4.85
C GLN A 204 -17.07 -3.77 5.33
N ASP A 205 -17.26 -5.07 5.11
CA ASP A 205 -18.42 -5.81 5.64
C ASP A 205 -18.28 -5.98 7.15
N LYS A 206 -17.08 -6.28 7.65
CA LYS A 206 -16.79 -6.33 9.10
C LYS A 206 -16.94 -4.97 9.78
N ILE A 207 -16.57 -3.89 9.11
CA ILE A 207 -16.81 -2.53 9.60
C ILE A 207 -18.32 -2.26 9.70
N LEU A 208 -19.10 -2.65 8.70
CA LEU A 208 -20.55 -2.48 8.71
C LEU A 208 -21.23 -3.32 9.79
N GLU A 209 -20.80 -4.58 9.98
CA GLU A 209 -21.26 -5.45 11.08
C GLU A 209 -21.02 -4.80 12.46
N ASN A 210 -19.92 -4.05 12.61
CA ASN A 210 -19.51 -3.39 13.86
C ASN A 210 -19.74 -1.87 13.82
N GLN A 211 -20.70 -1.39 13.01
CA GLN A 211 -20.89 0.03 12.72
C GLN A 211 -21.13 0.90 13.96
N ASP A 212 -21.76 0.36 15.00
CA ASP A 212 -22.07 1.10 16.23
C ASP A 212 -20.80 1.48 16.98
N ILE A 213 -19.92 0.48 17.19
CA ILE A 213 -18.62 0.65 17.83
C ILE A 213 -17.77 1.63 17.01
N VAL A 214 -17.74 1.46 15.69
CA VAL A 214 -16.97 2.33 14.79
C VAL A 214 -17.46 3.77 14.88
N TYR A 215 -18.78 3.98 14.86
CA TYR A 215 -19.38 5.30 14.98
C TYR A 215 -19.11 5.96 16.33
N GLU A 216 -19.30 5.24 17.43
CA GLU A 216 -19.01 5.71 18.79
C GLU A 216 -17.53 6.07 18.94
N ASP A 217 -16.63 5.23 18.44
CA ASP A 217 -15.19 5.51 18.51
C ASP A 217 -14.82 6.79 17.76
N ILE A 218 -15.34 7.00 16.56
CA ILE A 218 -15.07 8.22 15.77
C ILE A 218 -15.59 9.47 16.48
N PHE A 219 -16.85 9.46 16.93
CA PHE A 219 -17.54 10.69 17.35
C PHE A 219 -17.56 10.94 18.86
N GLN A 220 -17.36 9.91 19.68
CA GLN A 220 -17.43 10.01 21.14
C GLN A 220 -16.08 9.71 21.81
N ASN A 221 -15.34 8.71 21.32
CA ASN A 221 -14.05 8.30 21.92
C ASN A 221 -12.83 8.91 21.21
N ASN A 222 -13.05 9.91 20.35
CA ASN A 222 -12.01 10.69 19.67
C ASN A 222 -11.02 9.82 18.87
N ALA A 223 -11.48 8.69 18.33
CA ALA A 223 -10.61 7.74 17.65
C ALA A 223 -10.00 8.30 16.36
N VAL A 224 -8.84 7.75 15.98
CA VAL A 224 -8.21 7.98 14.67
C VAL A 224 -8.27 6.70 13.86
N ILE A 225 -8.77 6.80 12.63
CA ILE A 225 -8.88 5.70 11.67
C ILE A 225 -7.68 5.73 10.74
N TYR A 226 -7.03 4.58 10.59
CA TYR A 226 -5.95 4.35 9.65
C TYR A 226 -6.37 3.30 8.62
N ILE A 227 -6.23 3.60 7.34
CA ILE A 227 -6.58 2.69 6.23
C ILE A 227 -5.35 2.44 5.37
N CYS A 228 -4.96 1.18 5.22
CA CYS A 228 -3.74 0.82 4.51
C CYS A 228 -3.93 -0.39 3.59
N GLY A 229 -3.44 -0.32 2.36
CA GLY A 229 -3.52 -1.39 1.36
C GLY A 229 -4.00 -0.90 0.00
N SER A 230 -4.75 -1.74 -0.73
CA SER A 230 -5.13 -1.39 -2.10
C SER A 230 -6.09 -0.20 -2.18
N THR A 231 -5.94 0.62 -3.21
CA THR A 231 -6.85 1.76 -3.48
C THR A 231 -8.32 1.35 -3.56
N TYR A 232 -8.62 0.17 -4.13
CA TYR A 232 -9.97 -0.38 -4.18
C TYR A 232 -10.55 -0.66 -2.77
N MET A 233 -9.76 -1.28 -1.90
CA MET A 233 -10.18 -1.55 -0.52
C MET A 233 -10.38 -0.24 0.25
N GLY A 234 -9.44 0.70 0.14
CA GLY A 234 -9.54 2.00 0.80
C GLY A 234 -10.80 2.77 0.42
N ASN A 235 -11.14 2.80 -0.87
CA ASN A 235 -12.37 3.43 -1.35
C ASN A 235 -13.64 2.72 -0.85
N ALA A 236 -13.63 1.39 -0.78
CA ALA A 236 -14.76 0.62 -0.23
C ALA A 236 -14.99 0.93 1.26
N VAL A 237 -13.92 1.01 2.05
CA VAL A 237 -13.99 1.40 3.47
C VAL A 237 -14.56 2.80 3.63
N ILE A 238 -14.08 3.78 2.85
CA ILE A 238 -14.61 5.15 2.88
C ILE A 238 -16.10 5.19 2.52
N ASN A 239 -16.54 4.41 1.53
CA ASN A 239 -17.95 4.33 1.17
C ASN A 239 -18.82 3.76 2.30
N ILE A 240 -18.33 2.74 3.01
CA ILE A 240 -19.03 2.20 4.18
C ILE A 240 -19.06 3.19 5.34
N LEU A 241 -17.96 3.90 5.62
CA LEU A 241 -17.95 4.94 6.64
C LEU A 241 -18.95 6.06 6.32
N LYS A 242 -19.05 6.49 5.05
CA LYS A 242 -20.09 7.44 4.62
C LYS A 242 -21.49 6.92 4.89
N LYS A 243 -21.77 5.67 4.54
CA LYS A 243 -23.06 5.03 4.77
C LYS A 243 -23.41 4.96 6.26
N ILE A 244 -22.44 4.59 7.10
CA ILE A 244 -22.62 4.55 8.56
C ILE A 244 -22.94 5.94 9.09
N ILE A 245 -22.17 6.96 8.69
CA ILE A 245 -22.39 8.35 9.12
C ILE A 245 -23.76 8.87 8.67
N SER A 246 -24.11 8.67 7.39
CA SER A 246 -25.40 9.08 6.83
C SER A 246 -26.56 8.46 7.62
N ASN A 247 -26.51 7.15 7.85
CA ASN A 247 -27.56 6.45 8.60
C ASN A 247 -27.65 6.89 10.07
N LYS A 248 -26.51 7.04 10.75
CA LYS A 248 -26.47 7.37 12.18
C LYS A 248 -26.81 8.82 12.49
N GLN A 249 -26.50 9.73 11.57
CA GLN A 249 -26.80 11.17 11.71
C GLN A 249 -28.06 11.61 10.95
N GLN A 250 -28.69 10.70 10.20
CA GLN A 250 -29.84 10.98 9.34
C GLN A 250 -29.58 12.12 8.34
N ILE A 251 -28.37 12.14 7.78
CA ILE A 251 -27.92 13.15 6.81
C ILE A 251 -27.83 12.56 5.41
N ASN A 252 -27.90 13.41 4.39
CA ASN A 252 -27.81 12.95 3.01
C ASN A 252 -26.36 12.59 2.60
N ASP A 253 -26.20 11.96 1.44
CA ASP A 253 -24.90 11.49 0.93
C ASP A 253 -23.89 12.62 0.73
N GLN A 254 -24.33 13.82 0.34
CA GLN A 254 -23.45 14.97 0.13
C GLN A 254 -22.89 15.48 1.47
N GLU A 255 -23.74 15.57 2.49
CA GLU A 255 -23.34 15.95 3.86
C GLU A 255 -22.40 14.91 4.47
N ALA A 256 -22.68 13.63 4.30
CA ALA A 256 -21.79 12.54 4.74
C ALA A 256 -20.42 12.61 4.04
N GLN A 257 -20.39 12.91 2.75
CA GLN A 257 -19.15 13.10 1.99
C GLN A 257 -18.35 14.31 2.49
N GLN A 258 -19.01 15.41 2.87
CA GLN A 258 -18.35 16.56 3.49
C GLN A 258 -17.78 16.20 4.87
N LYS A 259 -18.51 15.40 5.65
CA LYS A 259 -18.05 14.93 6.97
C LYS A 259 -16.78 14.09 6.86
N ILE A 260 -16.72 13.16 5.90
CA ILE A 260 -15.48 12.40 5.64
C ILE A 260 -14.32 13.33 5.29
N LYS A 261 -14.52 14.31 4.40
CA LYS A 261 -13.46 15.27 4.05
C LYS A 261 -12.97 16.06 5.27
N GLN A 262 -13.86 16.42 6.18
CA GLN A 262 -13.50 17.07 7.44
C GLN A 262 -12.69 16.14 8.36
N LEU A 263 -13.05 14.85 8.43
CA LEU A 263 -12.30 13.87 9.20
C LEU A 263 -10.91 13.61 8.60
N GLU A 264 -10.78 13.63 7.27
CA GLU A 264 -9.49 13.52 6.59
C GLU A 264 -8.62 14.78 6.85
N SER A 265 -9.18 15.99 6.71
CA SER A 265 -8.43 17.23 6.93
C SER A 265 -8.02 17.44 8.39
N SER A 266 -8.79 16.90 9.34
CA SER A 266 -8.47 16.93 10.77
C SER A 266 -7.62 15.74 11.24
N SER A 267 -7.06 14.95 10.31
CA SER A 267 -6.24 13.77 10.63
C SER A 267 -6.93 12.74 11.52
N LYS A 268 -8.26 12.64 11.43
CA LYS A 268 -9.09 11.59 12.03
C LYS A 268 -9.25 10.38 11.12
N ILE A 269 -9.09 10.57 9.81
CA ILE A 269 -8.96 9.50 8.83
C ILE A 269 -7.65 9.71 8.08
N ILE A 270 -6.72 8.77 8.22
CA ILE A 270 -5.42 8.78 7.57
C ILE A 270 -5.32 7.55 6.68
N LYS A 271 -4.84 7.73 5.44
CA LYS A 271 -4.84 6.67 4.42
C LYS A 271 -3.46 6.56 3.79
N GLU A 272 -3.00 5.34 3.60
CA GLU A 272 -1.82 5.02 2.82
C GLU A 272 -2.18 3.90 1.84
N LEU A 273 -2.48 4.28 0.60
CA LEU A 273 -3.04 3.41 -0.42
C LEU A 273 -2.12 3.32 -1.62
N TRP A 274 -2.02 2.11 -2.19
CA TRP A 274 -1.28 1.82 -3.43
C TRP A 274 -2.06 0.89 -4.36
#